data_AF-A0A9W6SHB2-F1
#
_entry.id   AF-A0A9W6SHB2-F1
#
_cell.length_a   1.000
_cell.length_b   1.000
_cell.length_c   1.000
_cell.angle_alpha   90.00
_cell.angle_beta   90.00
_cell.angle_gamma   90.00
#
_symmetry.space_group_name_H-M   'P 1'
#
loop_
_entity.id
_entity.type
_entity.pdbx_description
1 polymer ?
#
loop_
_entity_poly.entity_id
_entity_poly.type
_entity_poly.pdbx_seq_one_letter_code
_entity_poly.pdbx_strand_id
1 'polypeptide(L)'
;MKPGNVTTAQVILWIQGALTVVLALVLLGMSGQVDSSSGGIFLVFIVLALAQAALEIAAAVGLGAGRNWARILAIVVESIAIIVAGLNLLTSGGGASGGYLCGSLVGIGLAVTVIGCLAQESARDWCNQDA
;
A
#
# COMPACT_ATOMS: atom_id res chain seq x y z
N MET A 1 -8.61 -25.58 2.75
CA MET A 1 -9.25 -24.55 1.89
C MET A 1 -8.75 -23.20 2.34
N LYS A 2 -8.44 -22.30 1.40
CA LYS A 2 -7.92 -20.97 1.74
C LYS A 2 -8.98 -20.15 2.49
N PRO A 3 -8.66 -19.53 3.64
CA PRO A 3 -9.63 -18.70 4.36
C PRO A 3 -10.07 -17.52 3.51
N GLY A 4 -11.38 -17.19 3.55
CA GLY A 4 -11.94 -16.06 2.80
C GLY A 4 -11.21 -14.75 3.08
N ASN A 5 -10.75 -14.54 4.33
CA ASN A 5 -10.01 -13.34 4.74
C ASN A 5 -8.64 -13.19 4.05
N VAL A 6 -7.94 -14.30 3.80
CA VAL A 6 -6.64 -14.27 3.10
C VAL A 6 -6.88 -13.93 1.62
N THR A 7 -7.97 -14.43 1.04
CA THR A 7 -8.37 -14.08 -0.32
C THR A 7 -8.76 -12.61 -0.42
N THR A 8 -9.55 -12.08 0.52
CA THR A 8 -9.92 -10.66 0.58
C THR A 8 -8.68 -9.76 0.72
N ALA A 9 -7.79 -10.05 1.67
CA ALA A 9 -6.54 -9.30 1.85
C ALA A 9 -5.67 -9.34 0.58
N GLN A 10 -5.55 -10.49 -0.08
CA GLN A 10 -4.80 -10.60 -1.32
C GLN A 10 -5.43 -9.77 -2.44
N VAL A 11 -6.75 -9.80 -2.61
CA VAL A 11 -7.43 -9.00 -3.65
C VAL A 11 -7.24 -7.51 -3.40
N ILE A 12 -7.36 -7.06 -2.14
CA ILE A 12 -7.15 -5.66 -1.78
C ILE A 12 -5.70 -5.23 -2.07
N LEU A 13 -4.70 -6.03 -1.70
CA LEU A 13 -3.29 -5.75 -2.00
C LEU A 13 -2.99 -5.69 -3.51
N TRP A 14 -3.64 -6.55 -4.32
CA TRP A 14 -3.52 -6.46 -5.78
C TRP A 14 -4.13 -5.17 -6.34
N ILE A 15 -5.28 -4.76 -5.81
CA ILE A 15 -5.93 -3.50 -6.22
C ILE A 15 -5.08 -2.30 -5.80
N GLN A 16 -4.59 -2.26 -4.56
CA GLN A 16 -3.68 -1.22 -4.07
C GLN A 16 -2.41 -1.17 -4.91
N GLY A 17 -1.74 -2.31 -5.12
CA GLY A 17 -0.52 -2.38 -5.92
C GLY A 17 -0.74 -1.86 -7.34
N ALA A 18 -1.82 -2.26 -8.00
CA ALA A 18 -2.16 -1.77 -9.34
C ALA A 18 -2.44 -0.26 -9.36
N LEU A 19 -3.21 0.25 -8.40
CA LEU A 19 -3.48 1.69 -8.26
C LEU A 19 -2.20 2.49 -8.01
N THR A 20 -1.31 1.98 -7.16
CA THR A 20 -0.02 2.61 -6.85
C THR A 20 0.90 2.64 -8.07
N VAL A 21 0.91 1.59 -8.91
CA VAL A 21 1.61 1.61 -10.21
C VAL A 21 1.03 2.69 -11.13
N VAL A 22 -0.30 2.75 -11.26
CA VAL A 22 -0.96 3.77 -12.10
C VAL A 22 -0.60 5.18 -11.60
N LEU A 23 -0.64 5.40 -10.29
CA LEU A 23 -0.24 6.67 -9.68
C LEU A 23 1.23 7.01 -10.01
N ALA A 24 2.15 6.06 -9.88
CA ALA A 24 3.56 6.29 -10.20
C ALA A 24 3.77 6.64 -11.68
N LEU A 25 3.01 6.02 -12.59
CA LEU A 25 3.04 6.36 -14.02
C LEU A 25 2.49 7.75 -14.30
N VAL A 26 1.40 8.14 -13.62
CA VAL A 26 0.86 9.51 -13.71
C VAL A 26 1.88 10.53 -13.22
N LEU A 27 2.51 10.27 -12.06
CA LEU A 27 3.58 11.12 -11.53
C LEU A 27 4.74 11.21 -12.51
N LEU A 28 5.16 10.10 -13.10
CA LEU A 28 6.21 10.09 -14.12
C LEU A 28 5.82 10.95 -15.35
N GLY A 29 4.58 10.90 -15.81
CA GLY A 29 4.08 11.77 -16.88
C GLY A 29 4.09 13.27 -16.53
N MET A 30 3.89 13.59 -15.25
CA MET A 30 3.95 14.96 -14.73
C MET A 30 5.39 15.44 -14.45
N SER A 31 6.38 14.55 -14.44
CA SER A 31 7.77 14.90 -14.13
C SER A 31 8.36 15.99 -15.05
N GLY A 32 7.88 16.08 -16.29
CA GLY A 32 8.28 17.11 -17.25
C GLY A 32 7.76 18.52 -16.94
N GLN A 33 6.85 18.67 -15.97
CA GLN A 33 6.31 19.95 -15.51
C GLN A 33 6.95 20.42 -14.19
N VAL A 34 7.87 19.63 -13.62
CA VAL A 34 8.52 19.94 -12.34
C VAL A 34 9.78 20.76 -12.60
N ASP A 35 9.92 21.87 -11.88
CA ASP A 35 11.10 22.73 -11.97
C ASP A 35 12.40 21.96 -11.67
N SER A 36 13.50 22.36 -12.32
CA SER A 36 14.79 21.67 -12.20
C SER A 36 15.33 21.62 -10.77
N SER A 37 14.91 22.55 -9.91
CA SER A 37 15.27 22.61 -8.49
C SER A 37 14.56 21.55 -7.63
N SER A 38 13.40 21.06 -8.04
CA SER A 38 12.59 20.06 -7.31
C SER A 38 12.51 18.70 -8.02
N GLY A 39 12.97 18.59 -9.26
CA GLY A 39 12.93 17.35 -10.06
C GLY A 39 13.62 16.15 -9.39
N GLY A 40 14.73 16.37 -8.66
CA GLY A 40 15.41 15.29 -7.95
C GLY A 40 14.56 14.68 -6.83
N ILE A 41 13.91 15.50 -6.02
CA ILE A 41 13.02 15.05 -4.94
C ILE A 41 11.78 14.37 -5.54
N PHE A 42 11.26 14.90 -6.63
CA PHE A 42 10.11 14.33 -7.33
C PHE A 42 10.40 12.91 -7.88
N LEU A 43 11.59 12.68 -8.43
CA LEU A 43 12.02 11.34 -8.83
C LEU A 43 12.11 10.36 -7.65
N VAL A 44 12.57 10.82 -6.48
CA VAL A 44 12.60 9.98 -5.27
C VAL A 44 11.18 9.53 -4.91
N PHE A 45 10.17 10.41 -4.98
CA PHE A 45 8.77 10.03 -4.74
C PHE A 45 8.26 8.98 -5.73
N ILE A 46 8.58 9.10 -7.02
CA ILE A 46 8.20 8.12 -8.03
C ILE A 46 8.83 6.75 -7.73
N VAL A 47 10.12 6.72 -7.40
CA VAL A 47 10.83 5.48 -7.08
C VAL A 47 10.25 4.82 -5.83
N LEU A 48 9.94 5.60 -4.80
CA LEU A 48 9.31 5.09 -3.57
C LEU A 48 7.90 4.53 -3.84
N ALA A 49 7.10 5.19 -4.67
CA ALA A 49 5.78 4.69 -5.06
C ALA A 49 5.87 3.36 -5.82
N LEU A 50 6.82 3.23 -6.75
CA LEU A 50 7.06 1.98 -7.47
C LEU A 50 7.57 0.86 -6.55
N ALA A 51 8.47 1.20 -5.62
CA ALA A 51 8.96 0.25 -4.63
C ALA A 51 7.83 -0.26 -3.72
N GLN A 52 6.95 0.64 -3.27
CA GLN A 52 5.78 0.27 -2.49
C GLN A 52 4.84 -0.65 -3.27
N ALA A 53 4.53 -0.32 -4.53
CA ALA A 53 3.70 -1.17 -5.38
C ALA A 53 4.31 -2.58 -5.56
N ALA A 54 5.62 -2.68 -5.75
CA ALA A 54 6.31 -3.95 -5.87
C ALA A 54 6.20 -4.78 -4.58
N LEU A 55 6.30 -4.14 -3.42
CA LEU A 55 6.14 -4.78 -2.11
C LEU A 55 4.70 -5.27 -1.88
N GLU A 56 3.68 -4.50 -2.25
CA GLU A 56 2.26 -4.89 -2.16
C GLU A 56 1.97 -6.10 -3.06
N ILE A 57 2.49 -6.12 -4.29
CA ILE A 57 2.36 -7.25 -5.22
C ILE A 57 3.11 -8.48 -4.68
N ALA A 58 4.34 -8.31 -4.18
CA ALA A 58 5.11 -9.40 -3.59
C ALA A 58 4.41 -10.00 -2.36
N ALA A 59 3.82 -9.16 -1.51
CA ALA A 59 3.00 -9.59 -0.39
C ALA A 59 1.75 -10.35 -0.85
N ALA A 60 1.06 -9.86 -1.88
CA ALA A 60 -0.13 -10.51 -2.43
C ALA A 60 0.19 -11.92 -2.99
N VAL A 61 1.30 -12.05 -3.72
CA VAL A 61 1.76 -13.35 -4.25
C VAL A 61 2.18 -14.28 -3.11
N GLY A 62 2.93 -13.77 -2.13
CA GLY A 62 3.39 -14.55 -0.98
C GLY A 62 2.26 -15.02 -0.06
N LEU A 63 1.22 -14.21 0.13
CA LEU A 63 -0.02 -14.60 0.84
C LEU A 63 -0.79 -15.68 0.07
N GLY A 64 -0.72 -15.66 -1.27
CA GLY A 64 -1.22 -16.72 -2.14
C GLY A 64 -0.57 -18.08 -1.85
N ALA A 65 0.72 -18.07 -1.57
CA ALA A 65 1.52 -19.24 -1.27
C ALA A 65 1.45 -19.70 0.21
N GLY A 66 0.76 -18.97 1.10
CA GLY A 66 0.70 -19.31 2.52
C GLY A 66 1.97 -18.96 3.32
N ARG A 67 2.81 -18.05 2.82
CA ARG A 67 4.08 -17.70 3.47
C ARG A 67 3.92 -16.68 4.59
N ASN A 68 4.45 -16.99 5.77
CA ASN A 68 4.52 -16.09 6.92
C ASN A 68 5.19 -14.75 6.65
N TRP A 69 6.29 -14.74 5.89
CA TRP A 69 7.02 -13.51 5.60
C TRP A 69 6.17 -12.50 4.81
N ALA A 70 5.24 -12.99 3.97
CA ALA A 70 4.35 -12.14 3.19
C ALA A 70 3.30 -11.43 4.05
N ARG A 71 2.81 -12.12 5.08
CA ARG A 71 1.89 -11.52 6.06
C ARG A 71 2.57 -10.42 6.87
N ILE A 72 3.79 -10.67 7.35
CA ILE A 72 4.56 -9.67 8.10
C ILE A 72 4.86 -8.46 7.20
N LEU A 73 5.28 -8.71 5.95
CA LEU A 73 5.58 -7.66 4.99
C LEU A 73 4.35 -6.80 4.69
N ALA A 74 3.19 -7.39 4.43
CA ALA A 74 1.94 -6.66 4.23
C ALA A 74 1.60 -5.76 5.43
N ILE A 75 1.66 -6.30 6.65
CA ILE A 75 1.35 -5.53 7.86
C ILE A 75 2.32 -4.35 8.03
N VAL A 76 3.62 -4.57 7.80
CA VAL A 76 4.63 -3.52 7.92
C VAL A 76 4.43 -2.43 6.87
N VAL A 77 4.21 -2.80 5.60
CA VAL A 77 4.01 -1.85 4.50
C VAL A 77 2.74 -1.02 4.71
N GLU A 78 1.62 -1.66 5.04
CA GLU A 78 0.35 -0.96 5.29
C GLU A 78 0.44 -0.03 6.52
N SER A 79 1.15 -0.45 7.58
CA SER A 79 1.37 0.41 8.76
C SER A 79 2.18 1.66 8.41
N ILE A 80 3.23 1.51 7.61
CA ILE A 80 4.02 2.65 7.13
C ILE A 80 3.17 3.55 6.25
N ALA A 81 2.38 2.99 5.34
CA ALA A 81 1.49 3.76 4.47
C ALA A 81 0.47 4.57 5.28
N ILE A 82 -0.12 3.99 6.33
CA ILE A 82 -1.02 4.71 7.25
C ILE A 82 -0.29 5.87 7.95
N ILE A 83 0.92 5.66 8.45
CA ILE A 83 1.70 6.71 9.11
C ILE A 83 2.02 7.84 8.13
N VAL A 84 2.46 7.52 6.91
CA VAL A 84 2.79 8.50 5.87
C VAL A 84 1.54 9.26 5.42
N ALA A 85 0.41 8.58 5.20
CA ALA A 85 -0.86 9.20 4.86
C ALA A 85 -1.38 10.10 6.01
N GLY A 86 -1.27 9.63 7.26
CA GLY A 86 -1.64 10.38 8.45
C GLY A 86 -0.78 11.64 8.64
N LEU A 87 0.54 11.52 8.46
CA LEU A 87 1.46 12.66 8.49
C LEU A 87 1.11 13.67 7.39
N ASN A 88 0.87 13.21 6.16
CA ASN A 88 0.44 14.08 5.06
C ASN A 88 -0.87 14.81 5.37
N LEU A 89 -1.85 14.14 5.99
CA LEU A 89 -3.11 14.77 6.42
C LEU A 89 -2.87 15.87 7.47
N LEU A 90 -1.93 15.66 8.39
CA LEU A 90 -1.58 16.63 9.43
C LEU A 90 -0.76 17.81 8.87
N THR A 91 0.17 17.57 7.96
CA THR A 91 1.07 18.61 7.40
C THR A 91 0.44 19.39 6.26
N SER A 92 -0.55 18.83 5.56
CA SER A 92 -1.29 19.52 4.49
C SER A 92 -2.29 20.56 4.99
N GLY A 93 -2.41 20.73 6.32
CA GLY A 93 -3.07 21.87 6.96
C GLY A 93 -4.50 22.11 6.49
N GLY A 94 -5.35 21.07 6.40
CA GLY A 94 -6.78 21.20 6.10
C GLY A 94 -7.13 21.81 4.73
N GLY A 95 -6.14 22.22 3.92
CA GLY A 95 -6.30 22.85 2.61
C GLY A 95 -6.13 21.89 1.44
N ALA A 96 -5.96 20.59 1.73
CA ALA A 96 -5.95 19.53 0.73
C ALA A 96 -7.27 19.59 -0.06
N SER A 97 -7.20 19.94 -1.33
CA SER A 97 -8.33 19.85 -2.26
C SER A 97 -8.99 18.48 -2.11
N GLY A 98 -10.33 18.43 -2.03
CA GLY A 98 -11.08 17.29 -1.49
C GLY A 98 -10.75 15.91 -2.09
N GLY A 99 -10.16 15.85 -3.27
CA GLY A 99 -9.62 14.61 -3.86
C GLY A 99 -8.49 13.96 -3.05
N TYR A 100 -7.57 14.74 -2.47
CA TYR A 100 -6.44 14.20 -1.69
C TYR A 100 -6.87 13.67 -0.32
N LEU A 101 -7.87 14.32 0.30
CA LEU A 101 -8.47 13.88 1.56
C LEU A 101 -9.21 12.56 1.39
N CYS A 102 -10.08 12.46 0.38
CA CYS A 102 -10.81 11.23 0.09
C CYS A 102 -9.86 10.09 -0.28
N GLY A 103 -8.84 10.34 -1.13
CA GLY A 103 -7.85 9.33 -1.50
C GLY A 103 -7.06 8.80 -0.30
N SER A 104 -6.63 9.69 0.60
CA SER A 104 -5.88 9.31 1.80
C SER A 104 -6.74 8.51 2.78
N LEU A 105 -8.00 8.90 2.98
CA LEU A 105 -8.92 8.19 3.86
C LEU A 105 -9.31 6.81 3.31
N VAL A 106 -9.53 6.69 2.01
CA VAL A 106 -9.78 5.40 1.35
C VAL A 106 -8.56 4.49 1.45
N GLY A 107 -7.35 5.04 1.20
CA GLY A 107 -6.10 4.30 1.37
C GLY A 107 -5.91 3.78 2.79
N ILE A 108 -6.12 4.64 3.79
CA ILE A 108 -6.06 4.24 5.22
C ILE A 108 -7.12 3.18 5.53
N GLY A 109 -8.36 3.34 5.05
CA GLY A 109 -9.44 2.38 5.28
C GLY A 109 -9.15 0.99 4.70
N LEU A 110 -8.59 0.94 3.48
CA LEU A 110 -8.16 -0.30 2.85
C LEU A 110 -6.99 -0.93 3.62
N ALA A 111 -6.00 -0.14 4.01
CA ALA A 111 -4.86 -0.58 4.80
C ALA A 111 -5.28 -1.22 6.14
N VAL A 112 -6.19 -0.55 6.87
CA VAL A 112 -6.74 -1.07 8.12
C VAL A 112 -7.55 -2.35 7.89
N THR A 113 -8.27 -2.44 6.77
CA THR A 113 -9.02 -3.65 6.41
C THR A 113 -8.08 -4.83 6.13
N VAL A 114 -6.99 -4.61 5.39
CA VAL A 114 -5.96 -5.64 5.14
C VAL A 114 -5.33 -6.10 6.45
N ILE A 115 -4.93 -5.17 7.32
CA ILE A 115 -4.37 -5.51 8.63
C ILE A 115 -5.39 -6.30 9.47
N GLY A 116 -6.65 -5.87 9.50
CA GLY A 116 -7.73 -6.55 10.20
C GLY A 116 -7.98 -7.97 9.69
N CYS A 117 -7.99 -8.17 8.37
CA CYS A 117 -8.12 -9.49 7.74
C CYS A 117 -6.92 -10.39 8.06
N LEU A 118 -5.70 -9.84 8.06
CA LEU A 118 -4.47 -10.57 8.38
C LEU A 118 -4.27 -10.80 9.88
N ALA A 119 -4.90 -10.03 10.75
CA ALA A 119 -4.82 -10.19 12.20
C ALA A 119 -5.65 -11.37 12.73
N GLN A 120 -6.62 -11.86 11.96
CA GLN A 120 -7.47 -12.98 12.38
C GLN A 120 -6.68 -14.30 12.51
N GLU A 121 -7.06 -15.11 13.50
CA GLU A 121 -6.42 -16.42 13.79
C GLU A 121 -6.42 -17.33 12.56
N SER A 122 -7.51 -17.36 11.80
CA SER A 122 -7.61 -18.13 10.55
C SER A 122 -6.58 -17.76 9.48
N ALA A 123 -6.22 -16.48 9.37
CA ALA A 123 -5.19 -16.00 8.44
C ALA A 123 -3.79 -16.29 8.97
N ARG A 124 -3.60 -16.21 10.29
CA ARG A 124 -2.36 -16.54 10.98
C ARG A 124 -2.02 -18.03 10.85
N ASP A 125 -2.99 -18.90 11.09
CA ASP A 125 -2.81 -20.35 11.02
C ASP A 125 -2.58 -20.83 9.59
N TRP A 126 -3.13 -20.14 8.58
CA TRP A 126 -2.82 -20.39 7.18
C TRP A 126 -1.38 -20.00 6.82
N CYS A 127 -0.92 -18.83 7.27
CA CYS A 127 0.43 -18.37 6.95
C CYS A 127 1.54 -19.11 7.73
N ASN A 128 1.19 -19.68 8.88
CA ASN A 128 2.10 -20.46 9.75
C ASN A 128 2.29 -21.92 9.31
N GLN A 129 1.69 -22.37 8.22
CA GLN A 129 1.85 -23.76 7.74
C GLN A 129 3.25 -24.06 7.16
N ASP A 130 4.02 -23.01 6.83
CA ASP A 130 5.39 -23.11 6.29
C ASP A 130 6.48 -22.75 7.32
N ALA A 131 6.17 -22.69 8.62
CA ALA A 131 7.14 -22.46 9.70
C ALA A 131 7.68 -23.76 10.31
#